data_AF-A0A811KH68-F1
#
_entry.id   AF-A0A811KH68-F1
#
_cell.length_a   1.000
_cell.length_b   1.000
_cell.length_c   1.000
_cell.angle_alpha   90.00
_cell.angle_beta   90.00
_cell.angle_gamma   90.00
#
_symmetry.space_group_name_H-M   'P 1'
#
loop_
_entity.id
_entity.type
_entity.pdbx_description
1 polymer ?
#
loop_
_entity_poly.entity_id
_entity_poly.type
_entity_poly.pdbx_seq_one_letter_code
_entity_poly.pdbx_strand_id
1 'polypeptide(L)'
;MNCCLFFFLSPFLFIQIASIKCTDGLHNVISLHTLPTADSVIQVNDLKVATYDKMRIPSCKNGKPELSFPGFLKIIDGEITVKDDITIDFPILSLSAEHNSFFIGEVCKDGKSENPFVDDEYWYVV
;
A
#
# COMPACT_ATOMS: atom_id res chain seq x y z
N MET A 1 -44.61 46.91 19.51
CA MET A 1 -43.40 47.63 19.94
C MET A 1 -42.31 46.58 20.13
N ASN A 2 -41.73 46.10 19.02
CA ASN A 2 -40.50 46.59 18.36
C ASN A 2 -39.28 46.43 19.27
N CYS A 3 -38.11 45.98 18.84
CA CYS A 3 -37.62 45.39 17.60
C CYS A 3 -36.13 45.15 17.88
N CYS A 4 -35.62 43.93 17.73
CA CYS A 4 -34.19 43.70 17.47
C CYS A 4 -34.08 42.62 16.39
N LEU A 5 -34.41 43.01 15.16
CA LEU A 5 -33.74 42.47 13.99
C LEU A 5 -32.30 43.01 14.00
N PHE A 6 -31.30 42.17 13.71
CA PHE A 6 -30.51 42.25 12.47
C PHE A 6 -29.51 41.08 12.39
N PHE A 7 -29.64 40.29 11.31
CA PHE A 7 -28.58 39.71 10.48
C PHE A 7 -27.49 38.84 11.17
N PHE A 8 -27.31 37.54 10.89
CA PHE A 8 -27.06 36.97 9.57
C PHE A 8 -27.43 35.48 9.55
N LEU A 9 -28.07 35.06 8.45
CA LEU A 9 -28.11 33.68 7.98
C LEU A 9 -26.68 33.19 7.76
N SER A 10 -26.25 32.17 8.52
CA SER A 10 -25.16 31.31 8.06
C SER A 10 -25.36 29.89 8.60
N PRO A 11 -25.76 28.94 7.74
CA PRO A 11 -25.73 27.54 8.10
C PRO A 11 -24.28 27.08 7.96
N PHE A 12 -23.43 27.40 8.95
CA PHE A 12 -22.19 26.65 9.13
C PHE A 12 -22.57 25.28 9.69
N LEU A 13 -23.06 24.44 8.78
CA LEU A 13 -23.06 23.01 8.91
C LEU A 13 -21.58 22.63 9.08
N PHE A 14 -21.14 22.45 10.32
CA PHE A 14 -19.85 21.84 10.62
C PHE A 14 -19.92 20.40 10.08
N ILE A 15 -19.48 20.21 8.84
CA ILE A 15 -19.21 18.89 8.29
C ILE A 15 -18.00 18.37 9.06
N GLN A 16 -18.27 17.58 10.10
CA GLN A 16 -17.26 16.75 10.75
C GLN A 16 -16.82 15.73 9.69
N ILE A 17 -15.71 16.02 9.00
CA ILE A 17 -15.05 15.05 8.14
C ILE A 17 -14.51 13.98 9.08
N ALA A 18 -15.27 12.91 9.27
CA ALA A 18 -14.83 11.77 10.04
C ALA A 18 -13.60 11.19 9.34
N SER A 19 -12.42 11.47 9.89
CA SER A 19 -11.20 10.79 9.49
C SER A 19 -11.39 9.31 9.82
N ILE A 20 -11.46 8.46 8.78
CA ILE A 20 -11.55 7.02 8.95
C ILE A 20 -10.26 6.58 9.66
N LYS A 21 -10.38 6.13 10.90
CA LYS A 21 -9.24 5.64 11.68
C LYS A 21 -8.67 4.38 11.01
N CYS A 22 -7.41 4.44 10.57
CA CYS A 22 -6.67 3.28 10.09
C CYS A 22 -6.60 2.25 11.23
N THR A 23 -7.17 1.07 11.01
CA THR A 23 -7.24 0.00 12.01
C THR A 23 -6.37 -1.15 11.51
N ASP A 24 -5.43 -1.57 12.35
CA ASP A 24 -4.46 -2.61 12.00
C ASP A 24 -5.16 -3.95 11.71
N GLY A 25 -4.72 -4.63 10.67
CA GLY A 25 -5.28 -5.90 10.21
C GLY A 25 -6.63 -5.79 9.50
N LEU A 26 -7.18 -4.58 9.33
CA LEU A 26 -8.44 -4.35 8.62
C LEU A 26 -8.27 -3.39 7.44
N HIS A 27 -7.80 -2.18 7.73
CA HIS A 27 -7.72 -1.12 6.72
C HIS A 27 -6.36 -1.06 6.03
N ASN A 28 -5.30 -1.58 6.65
CA ASN A 28 -3.94 -1.61 6.11
C ASN A 28 -3.60 -2.94 5.43
N VAL A 29 -4.58 -3.75 5.02
CA VAL A 29 -4.35 -5.08 4.43
C VAL A 29 -4.50 -5.04 2.92
N ILE A 30 -3.49 -5.53 2.20
CA ILE A 30 -3.53 -5.81 0.76
C ILE A 30 -3.57 -7.31 0.52
N SER A 31 -4.20 -7.73 -0.58
CA SER A 31 -4.21 -9.13 -1.03
C SER A 31 -3.31 -9.27 -2.25
N LEU A 32 -2.40 -10.23 -2.21
CA LEU A 32 -1.47 -10.56 -3.28
C LEU A 32 -1.89 -11.89 -3.89
N HIS A 33 -1.85 -11.93 -5.22
CA HIS A 33 -2.16 -13.13 -6.00
C HIS A 33 -1.15 -13.23 -7.15
N THR A 34 -0.78 -14.45 -7.54
CA THR A 34 0.03 -14.67 -8.74
C THR A 34 -0.73 -14.22 -9.98
N LEU A 35 -0.08 -13.44 -10.84
CA LEU A 35 -0.66 -13.01 -12.12
C LEU A 35 -0.87 -14.24 -13.03
N PRO A 36 -2.01 -14.34 -13.75
CA PRO A 36 -2.34 -15.52 -14.56
C PRO A 36 -1.33 -15.84 -15.68
N THR A 37 -0.58 -14.83 -16.12
CA THR A 37 0.40 -14.94 -17.20
C THR A 37 1.81 -15.26 -16.70
N ALA A 38 2.03 -15.29 -15.38
CA ALA A 38 3.32 -15.59 -14.78
C ALA A 38 3.42 -17.09 -14.49
N ASP A 39 4.13 -17.83 -15.34
CA ASP A 39 4.53 -19.21 -15.06
C ASP A 39 5.67 -19.21 -14.03
N SER A 40 5.28 -18.94 -12.78
CA SER A 40 6.17 -18.82 -11.64
C SER A 40 6.18 -20.14 -10.86
N VAL A 41 7.39 -20.56 -10.48
CA VAL A 41 7.62 -21.76 -9.65
C VAL A 41 7.02 -21.57 -8.26
N ILE A 42 7.00 -20.33 -7.77
CA ILE A 42 6.33 -19.93 -6.52
C ILE A 42 5.02 -19.24 -6.89
N GLN A 43 3.90 -19.85 -6.50
CA GLN A 43 2.58 -19.26 -6.61
C GLN A 43 2.07 -18.81 -5.25
N VAL A 44 1.39 -17.67 -5.24
CA VAL A 44 0.86 -17.02 -4.06
C VAL A 44 -0.65 -16.94 -4.22
N ASN A 45 -1.37 -17.60 -3.33
CA ASN A 45 -2.82 -17.67 -3.33
C ASN A 45 -3.37 -16.99 -2.08
N ASP A 46 -4.17 -15.94 -2.30
CA ASP A 46 -4.88 -15.19 -1.25
C ASP A 46 -3.96 -14.67 -0.12
N LEU A 47 -2.72 -14.29 -0.46
CA LEU A 47 -1.76 -13.81 0.54
C LEU A 47 -2.13 -12.41 1.01
N LYS A 48 -2.57 -12.32 2.26
CA LYS A 48 -2.91 -11.08 2.92
C LYS A 48 -1.70 -10.53 3.64
N VAL A 49 -1.37 -9.29 3.29
CA VAL A 49 -0.21 -8.58 3.83
C VAL A 49 -0.67 -7.26 4.43
N ALA A 50 -0.31 -6.99 5.69
CA ALA A 50 -0.50 -5.69 6.31
C ALA A 50 0.67 -4.75 5.98
N THR A 51 0.36 -3.51 5.66
CA THR A 51 1.32 -2.46 5.35
C THR A 51 1.55 -1.53 6.55
N TYR A 52 2.81 -1.14 6.75
CA TYR A 52 3.23 -0.24 7.81
C TYR A 52 4.26 0.76 7.28
N ASP A 53 4.27 1.96 7.86
CA ASP A 53 5.29 2.97 7.58
C ASP A 53 6.65 2.63 8.22
N LYS A 54 7.66 3.47 7.99
CA LYS A 54 9.00 3.34 8.60
C LYS A 54 9.03 3.31 10.14
N MET A 55 7.97 3.74 10.81
CA MET A 55 7.84 3.70 12.28
C MET A 55 7.03 2.49 12.76
N ARG A 56 6.70 1.55 11.86
CA ARG A 56 5.84 0.38 12.12
C ARG A 56 4.40 0.75 12.50
N ILE A 57 3.91 1.92 12.04
CA ILE A 57 2.52 2.34 12.22
C ILE A 57 1.70 1.85 11.02
N PRO A 58 0.47 1.31 11.23
CA PRO A 58 -0.41 0.90 10.12
C PRO A 58 -0.57 2.00 9.08
N SER A 59 -0.27 1.70 7.82
CA SER A 59 -0.29 2.69 6.74
C SER A 59 -1.62 2.65 5.98
N CYS A 60 -2.38 3.76 6.05
CA CYS A 60 -3.61 3.93 5.30
C CYS A 60 -3.75 5.35 4.74
N LYS A 61 -4.35 5.46 3.55
CA LYS A 61 -4.80 6.72 2.95
C LYS A 61 -6.29 6.67 2.71
N ASN A 62 -7.04 7.61 3.28
CA ASN A 62 -8.49 7.69 3.14
C ASN A 62 -9.21 6.36 3.49
N GLY A 63 -8.73 5.67 4.54
CA GLY A 63 -9.28 4.38 4.98
C GLY A 63 -8.92 3.18 4.09
N LYS A 64 -8.09 3.35 3.06
CA LYS A 64 -7.56 2.28 2.22
C LYS A 64 -6.11 1.99 2.57
N PRO A 65 -5.63 0.76 2.35
CA PRO A 65 -4.23 0.44 2.61
C PRO A 65 -3.32 1.29 1.71
N GLU A 66 -2.25 1.82 2.29
CA GLU A 66 -1.21 2.53 1.55
C GLU A 66 0.11 1.79 1.71
N LEU A 67 0.82 1.63 0.60
CA LEU A 67 2.18 1.11 0.59
C LEU A 67 3.13 2.30 0.62
N SER A 68 3.93 2.42 1.68
CA SER A 68 4.86 3.51 1.86
C SER A 68 6.28 2.98 1.81
N PHE A 69 7.13 3.61 1.00
CA PHE A 69 8.55 3.32 0.94
C PHE A 69 9.32 4.51 1.52
N PRO A 70 10.22 4.30 2.50
CA PRO A 70 10.52 3.04 3.17
C PRO A 70 9.40 2.61 4.14
N GLY A 71 9.21 1.31 4.32
CA GLY A 71 8.16 0.76 5.18
C GLY A 71 8.32 -0.73 5.48
N PHE A 72 7.32 -1.31 6.14
CA PHE A 72 7.30 -2.73 6.48
C PHE A 72 6.04 -3.42 5.98
N LEU A 73 6.19 -4.70 5.64
CA LEU A 73 5.13 -5.60 5.27
C LEU A 73 5.06 -6.75 6.28
N LYS A 74 3.86 -7.12 6.72
CA LYS A 74 3.62 -8.27 7.58
C LYS A 74 2.66 -9.22 6.91
N ILE A 75 3.09 -10.45 6.66
CA ILE A 75 2.19 -11.51 6.20
C ILE A 75 1.24 -11.88 7.34
N ILE A 76 -0.06 -11.88 7.07
CA ILE A 76 -1.11 -12.19 8.05
C ILE A 76 -1.69 -13.56 7.80
N ASP A 77 -1.91 -13.91 6.52
CA ASP A 77 -2.66 -15.07 6.09
C ASP A 77 -2.37 -15.38 4.62
N GLY A 78 -2.62 -16.60 4.18
CA GLY A 78 -2.49 -17.02 2.78
C GLY A 78 -1.66 -18.28 2.58
N GLU A 79 -1.62 -18.74 1.33
CA GLU A 79 -0.93 -19.95 0.92
C GLU A 79 0.15 -19.64 -0.12
N ILE A 80 1.31 -20.27 0.05
CA ILE A 80 2.39 -20.26 -0.94
C ILE A 80 2.53 -21.69 -1.46
N THR A 81 2.28 -21.87 -2.75
CA THR A 81 2.44 -23.16 -3.42
C THR A 81 3.75 -23.12 -4.20
N VAL A 82 4.62 -24.09 -3.93
CA VAL A 82 5.88 -24.28 -4.67
C VAL A 82 5.69 -25.46 -5.62
N LYS A 83 5.78 -25.20 -6.92
CA LYS A 83 5.50 -26.20 -7.96
C LYS A 83 6.66 -27.18 -8.21
N ASP A 84 7.89 -26.70 -8.09
CA ASP A 84 9.10 -27.48 -8.33
C ASP A 84 10.11 -27.21 -7.21
N ASP A 85 10.99 -28.18 -6.95
CA ASP A 85 12.04 -28.04 -5.94
C ASP A 85 12.96 -26.86 -6.28
N ILE A 86 13.07 -25.92 -5.35
CA ILE A 86 13.94 -24.75 -5.48
C ILE A 86 15.03 -24.86 -4.42
N THR A 87 16.29 -24.93 -4.85
CA THR A 87 17.42 -24.76 -3.95
C THR A 87 17.78 -23.27 -3.97
N ILE A 88 17.56 -22.59 -2.85
CA ILE A 88 17.82 -21.16 -2.71
C ILE A 88 19.04 -20.98 -1.81
N ASP A 89 20.19 -20.65 -2.40
CA ASP A 89 21.40 -20.33 -1.63
C ASP A 89 21.29 -18.96 -0.93
N PHE A 90 20.63 -17.99 -1.59
CA PHE A 90 20.32 -16.66 -1.04
C PHE A 90 18.98 -16.16 -1.61
N PRO A 91 17.90 -16.10 -0.81
CA PRO A 91 16.63 -15.58 -1.30
C PRO A 91 16.74 -14.06 -1.49
N ILE A 92 16.60 -13.59 -2.72
CA ILE A 92 16.45 -12.16 -3.02
C ILE A 92 15.03 -11.95 -3.52
N LEU A 93 14.26 -11.11 -2.83
CA LEU A 93 12.93 -10.70 -3.24
C LEU A 93 13.02 -9.37 -4.01
N SER A 94 12.84 -9.43 -5.33
CA SER A 94 12.73 -8.24 -6.17
C SER A 94 11.26 -7.89 -6.40
N LEU A 95 10.90 -6.63 -6.17
CA LEU A 95 9.55 -6.11 -6.42
C LEU A 95 9.60 -5.10 -7.57
N SER A 96 8.62 -5.16 -8.47
CA SER A 96 8.40 -4.15 -9.50
C SER A 96 7.14 -3.36 -9.17
N ALA A 97 7.17 -2.05 -9.39
CA ALA A 97 6.06 -1.15 -9.13
C ALA A 97 5.81 -0.26 -10.34
N GLU A 98 4.60 -0.31 -10.87
CA GLU A 98 4.15 0.55 -11.96
C GLU A 98 3.04 1.48 -11.47
N HIS A 99 3.12 2.74 -11.87
CA HIS A 99 2.05 3.69 -11.61
C HIS A 99 1.30 3.96 -12.91
N ASN A 100 -0.02 3.74 -12.90
CA ASN A 100 -0.92 3.98 -14.05
C ASN A 100 -1.05 5.48 -14.38
N SER A 101 0.02 6.09 -14.87
CA SER A 101 0.09 7.47 -15.34
C SER A 101 1.06 7.56 -16.51
N PHE A 102 0.60 8.14 -17.62
CA PHE A 102 1.36 8.31 -18.86
C PHE A 102 2.70 9.06 -18.67
N PHE A 103 2.80 9.89 -17.63
CA PHE A 103 4.01 10.69 -17.33
C PHE A 103 4.93 10.07 -16.28
N ILE A 104 4.44 9.16 -15.43
CA ILE A 104 5.22 8.56 -14.34
C ILE A 104 5.73 7.17 -14.74
N GLY A 105 4.94 6.41 -15.50
CA GLY A 105 5.32 5.10 -16.03
C GLY A 105 5.69 4.06 -14.96
N GLU A 106 6.64 3.20 -15.34
CA GLU A 106 7.28 2.22 -14.47
C GLU A 106 8.17 2.94 -13.46
N VAL A 107 7.94 2.71 -12.16
CA VAL A 107 8.64 3.41 -11.07
C VAL A 107 9.80 2.57 -10.57
N CYS A 108 9.62 1.26 -10.52
CA CYS A 108 10.63 0.31 -10.09
C CYS A 108 10.51 -0.97 -10.91
N LYS A 109 11.66 -1.47 -11.37
CA LYS A 109 11.79 -2.69 -12.14
C LYS A 109 12.80 -3.60 -11.48
N ASP A 110 12.36 -4.80 -11.10
CA ASP A 110 13.21 -5.84 -10.53
C ASP A 110 14.01 -5.38 -9.29
N GLY A 111 13.44 -4.48 -8.49
CA GLY A 111 14.07 -3.90 -7.31
C GLY A 111 15.05 -2.74 -7.59
N LYS A 112 15.09 -2.22 -8.83
CA LYS A 112 15.83 -1.02 -9.20
C LYS A 112 14.90 0.10 -9.53
N SER A 113 15.22 1.31 -9.08
CA SER A 113 14.45 2.47 -9.44
C SER A 113 14.69 2.82 -10.90
N GLU A 114 13.60 2.91 -11.67
CA GLU A 114 13.61 3.44 -13.04
C GLU A 114 13.28 4.94 -13.04
N ASN A 115 13.07 5.54 -11.86
CA ASN A 115 12.58 6.89 -11.71
C ASN A 115 13.45 7.72 -10.74
N PRO A 116 13.97 8.90 -11.15
CA PRO A 116 14.79 9.75 -10.28
C PRO A 116 14.07 10.28 -9.02
N PHE A 117 12.75 10.16 -8.93
CA PHE A 117 11.99 10.60 -7.76
C PHE A 117 12.04 9.61 -6.58
N VAL A 118 12.45 8.36 -6.79
CA VAL A 118 12.61 7.36 -5.73
C VAL A 118 13.99 6.74 -5.87
N ASP A 119 14.83 6.87 -4.85
CA ASP A 119 16.20 6.33 -4.90
C ASP A 119 16.20 4.79 -4.70
N ASP A 120 17.23 4.11 -5.20
CA ASP A 120 17.43 2.66 -5.07
C ASP A 120 17.46 2.22 -3.60
N GLU A 121 17.81 3.14 -2.70
CA GLU A 121 17.88 2.86 -1.28
C GLU A 121 16.53 2.54 -0.61
N TYR A 122 15.41 2.68 -1.33
CA TYR A 122 14.08 2.39 -0.81
C TYR A 122 13.52 1.04 -1.29
N TRP A 123 14.27 0.32 -2.14
CA TRP A 123 13.80 -0.89 -2.82
C TRP A 123 14.55 -2.18 -2.45
N TYR A 124 15.59 -2.11 -1.61
CA TYR A 124 16.27 -3.29 -1.10
C TYR A 124 15.43 -3.97 0.01
N VAL A 125 15.11 -5.25 -0.18
CA VAL A 125 14.58 -6.12 0.88
C VAL A 125 15.66 -7.17 1.15
N VAL A 126 16.32 -7.04 2.31
CA VAL A 126 17.30 -8.03 2.80
C VAL A 126 16.56 -9.14 3.54
#